data_AF-A0A4V3A9T5-F1
#
_entry.id   AF-A0A4V3A9T5-F1
#
_cell.length_a   1.000
_cell.length_b   1.000
_cell.length_c   1.000
_cell.angle_alpha   90.00
_cell.angle_beta   90.00
_cell.angle_gamma   90.00
#
_symmetry.space_group_name_H-M   'P 1'
#
loop_
_entity.id
_entity.type
_entity.pdbx_description
1 polymer ?
#
loop_
_entity_poly.entity_id
_entity_poly.type
_entity_poly.pdbx_seq_one_letter_code
_entity_poly.pdbx_strand_id
1 'polypeptide(L)'
;MFDLPHVADVARARIAEAGLSDRYEAVGGDTFAAVPAGADAYVLKGVIHDWEDAEALAILHNVRAAMRDDGRLLVIERVLPERIDPGDVLTPGRFIHDINMMLNPGGRERTEAEFRDLLTRAGLRLARVVPTPCALAVIEADPA
;
A
#
# COMPACT_ATOMS: atom_id res chain seq x y z
N MET A 1 1.67 6.99 11.87
CA MET A 1 2.54 6.02 11.18
C MET A 1 2.45 4.71 11.94
N PHE A 2 2.34 3.58 11.25
CA PHE A 2 2.35 2.25 11.85
C PHE A 2 3.40 1.41 11.13
N ASP A 3 4.30 0.78 11.88
CA ASP A 3 5.40 -0.03 11.36
C ASP A 3 5.92 -0.96 12.46
N LEU A 4 6.95 -1.76 12.19
CA LEU A 4 7.63 -2.57 13.18
C LEU A 4 8.11 -1.71 14.36
N PRO A 5 8.14 -2.24 15.60
CA PRO A 5 8.47 -1.46 16.79
C PRO A 5 9.76 -0.64 16.69
N HIS A 6 10.83 -1.24 16.16
CA HIS A 6 12.12 -0.57 16.00
C HIS A 6 12.09 0.56 14.95
N VAL A 7 11.25 0.45 13.92
CA VAL A 7 11.07 1.51 12.91
C VAL A 7 10.22 2.64 13.49
N ALA A 8 9.16 2.30 14.24
CA ALA A 8 8.31 3.27 14.92
C ALA A 8 9.10 4.10 15.96
N ASP A 9 10.07 3.51 16.66
CA ASP A 9 10.97 4.22 17.56
C ASP A 9 11.79 5.29 16.84
N VAL A 10 12.40 4.93 15.71
CA VAL A 10 13.16 5.87 14.87
C VAL A 10 12.24 6.98 14.35
N ALA A 11 11.04 6.64 13.89
CA ALA A 11 10.08 7.61 13.40
C ALA A 11 9.60 8.58 14.49
N ARG A 12 9.38 8.11 15.73
CA ARG A 12 9.05 8.99 16.86
C ARG A 12 10.12 10.05 17.08
N ALA A 13 11.40 9.66 17.05
CA ALA A 13 12.50 10.61 17.18
C ALA A 13 12.48 11.65 16.03
N ARG A 14 12.29 11.22 14.78
CA ARG A 14 12.21 12.11 13.61
C ARG A 14 11.02 13.06 13.64
N ILE A 15 9.85 12.58 14.07
CA ILE A 15 8.65 13.38 14.25
C ILE A 15 8.89 14.48 15.29
N ALA A 16 9.53 14.13 16.42
CA ALA A 16 9.87 15.09 17.47
C ALA A 16 10.89 16.13 17.00
N GLU A 17 11.96 15.71 16.32
CA GLU A 17 12.97 16.61 15.72
C GLU A 17 12.33 17.62 14.75
N ALA A 18 11.32 17.19 14.01
CA ALA A 18 10.59 18.04 13.07
C ALA A 18 9.51 18.93 13.73
N GLY A 19 9.30 18.82 15.05
CA GLY A 19 8.26 19.58 15.76
C GLY A 19 6.83 19.19 15.36
N LEU A 20 6.61 17.92 15.00
CA LEU A 20 5.34 17.43 14.44
C LEU A 20 4.52 16.57 15.42
N SER A 21 4.99 16.38 16.65
CA SER A 21 4.40 15.47 17.65
C SER A 21 2.94 15.77 17.98
N ASP A 22 2.48 17.01 17.80
CA ASP A 22 1.08 17.39 18.07
C ASP A 22 0.07 16.81 17.06
N ARG A 23 0.55 16.35 15.89
CA ARG A 23 -0.30 15.87 14.79
C ARG A 23 0.11 14.52 14.22
N TYR A 24 1.26 13.99 14.65
CA TYR A 24 1.79 12.72 14.17
C TYR A 24 2.15 11.81 15.33
N GLU A 25 1.56 10.63 15.33
CA GLU A 25 1.93 9.53 16.21
C GLU A 25 2.61 8.43 15.38
N ALA A 26 3.63 7.79 15.94
CA ALA A 26 4.21 6.58 15.41
C ALA A 26 3.96 5.42 16.39
N VAL A 27 3.28 4.39 15.90
CA VAL A 27 2.83 3.22 16.66
C VAL A 27 3.58 2.00 16.13
N GLY A 28 4.20 1.25 17.04
CA GLY A 28 4.89 0.00 16.72
C GLY A 28 3.93 -1.19 16.74
N GLY A 29 4.02 -2.09 15.77
CA GLY A 29 3.24 -3.32 15.73
C GLY A 29 3.56 -4.20 14.52
N ASP A 30 2.67 -5.14 14.25
CA ASP A 30 2.77 -6.08 13.13
C ASP A 30 1.49 -6.01 12.29
N THR A 31 1.64 -5.64 11.01
CA THR A 31 0.53 -5.53 10.05
C THR A 31 -0.15 -6.86 9.76
N PHE A 32 0.54 -7.98 9.95
CA PHE A 32 -0.05 -9.32 9.84
C PHE A 32 -0.91 -9.69 11.04
N ALA A 33 -0.75 -9.01 12.17
CA ALA A 33 -1.57 -9.23 13.37
C ALA A 33 -2.77 -8.27 13.42
N ALA A 34 -2.53 -6.96 13.37
CA ALA A 34 -3.57 -5.93 13.40
C ALA A 34 -2.99 -4.56 13.06
N VAL A 35 -3.85 -3.61 12.67
CA VAL A 35 -3.49 -2.19 12.51
C VAL A 35 -4.38 -1.32 13.40
N PRO A 36 -3.96 -0.08 13.76
CA PRO A 36 -4.79 0.82 14.58
C PRO A 36 -6.15 1.08 13.93
N ALA A 37 -7.22 0.98 14.71
CA ALA A 37 -8.60 1.07 14.23
C ALA A 37 -9.16 2.51 14.26
N GLY A 38 -10.19 2.74 13.45
CA GLY A 38 -11.03 3.93 13.54
C GLY A 38 -10.55 5.16 12.77
N ALA A 39 -9.52 5.03 11.93
CA ALA A 39 -9.08 6.12 11.06
C ALA A 39 -10.06 6.35 9.90
N ASP A 40 -10.17 7.59 9.44
CA ASP A 40 -10.97 7.95 8.26
C ASP A 40 -10.33 7.42 6.96
N ALA A 41 -9.00 7.30 6.95
CA ALA A 41 -8.25 6.78 5.82
C ALA A 41 -7.04 5.94 6.26
N TYR A 42 -6.75 4.90 5.49
CA TYR A 42 -5.58 4.04 5.60
C TYR A 42 -4.72 4.21 4.35
N VAL A 43 -3.41 4.38 4.53
CA VAL A 43 -2.46 4.56 3.42
C VAL A 43 -1.41 3.46 3.48
N LEU A 44 -1.34 2.65 2.43
CA LEU A 44 -0.31 1.64 2.21
C LEU A 44 0.55 2.11 1.04
N LYS A 45 1.80 2.47 1.27
CA LYS A 45 2.71 2.95 0.23
C LYS A 45 3.91 2.03 0.15
N GLY A 46 4.05 1.31 -0.97
CA GLY A 46 5.12 0.33 -1.16
C GLY A 46 5.11 -0.73 -0.07
N VAL A 47 3.97 -1.42 0.08
CA VAL A 47 3.79 -2.46 1.09
C VAL A 47 3.28 -3.72 0.42
N ILE A 48 2.20 -3.63 -0.36
CA ILE A 48 1.53 -4.78 -1.01
C ILE A 48 2.42 -5.43 -2.06
N HIS A 49 3.26 -4.68 -2.76
CA HIS A 49 4.20 -5.24 -3.75
C HIS A 49 5.33 -6.08 -3.17
N ASP A 50 5.62 -5.99 -1.87
CA ASP A 50 6.65 -6.80 -1.21
C ASP A 50 6.18 -8.25 -0.99
N TRP A 51 4.88 -8.51 -1.18
CA TRP A 51 4.22 -9.73 -0.76
C TRP A 51 3.55 -10.46 -1.93
N GLU A 52 3.55 -11.78 -1.83
CA GLU A 52 2.68 -12.64 -2.62
C GLU A 52 1.21 -12.48 -2.21
N ASP A 53 0.31 -13.02 -3.02
CA ASP A 53 -1.13 -12.75 -2.87
C ASP A 53 -1.70 -13.19 -1.50
N ALA A 54 -1.15 -14.23 -0.87
CA ALA A 54 -1.62 -14.71 0.43
C ALA A 54 -1.30 -13.72 1.57
N GLU A 55 -0.06 -13.26 1.63
CA GLU A 55 0.42 -12.28 2.61
C GLU A 55 -0.19 -10.90 2.37
N ALA A 56 -0.29 -10.48 1.10
CA ALA A 56 -0.96 -9.25 0.74
C ALA A 56 -2.44 -9.24 1.18
N LEU A 57 -3.14 -10.36 1.02
CA LEU A 57 -4.51 -10.51 1.52
C LEU A 57 -4.60 -10.44 3.03
N ALA A 58 -3.68 -11.07 3.76
CA ALA A 58 -3.67 -11.02 5.22
C ALA A 58 -3.59 -9.56 5.71
N ILE A 59 -2.70 -8.76 5.11
CA ILE A 59 -2.57 -7.33 5.40
C ILE A 59 -3.87 -6.59 5.07
N LEU A 60 -4.42 -6.78 3.87
CA LEU A 60 -5.64 -6.09 3.44
C LEU A 60 -6.86 -6.46 4.28
N HIS A 61 -6.96 -7.70 4.76
CA HIS A 61 -8.01 -8.12 5.69
C HIS A 61 -7.90 -7.40 7.04
N ASN A 62 -6.69 -7.29 7.59
CA ASN A 62 -6.46 -6.56 8.84
C ASN A 62 -6.79 -5.08 8.70
N VAL A 63 -6.43 -4.48 7.56
CA VAL A 63 -6.81 -3.09 7.25
C VAL A 63 -8.32 -2.95 7.12
N ARG A 64 -9.01 -3.84 6.39
CA ARG A 64 -10.47 -3.83 6.28
C ARG A 64 -11.15 -3.98 7.64
N ALA A 65 -10.62 -4.82 8.53
CA ALA A 65 -11.16 -5.02 9.88
C ALA A 65 -11.01 -3.77 10.78
N ALA A 66 -9.96 -2.97 10.56
CA ALA A 66 -9.70 -1.74 11.32
C ALA A 66 -10.47 -0.52 10.77
N MET A 67 -10.87 -0.57 9.50
CA MET A 67 -11.61 0.48 8.80
C MET A 67 -13.04 0.62 9.31
N ARG A 68 -13.50 1.88 9.33
CA ARG A 68 -14.92 2.23 9.41
C ARG A 68 -15.62 1.96 8.08
N ASP A 69 -16.94 1.83 8.09
CA ASP A 69 -17.73 1.61 6.87
C ASP A 69 -17.71 2.82 5.91
N ASP A 70 -17.43 4.02 6.43
CA ASP A 70 -17.24 5.26 5.66
C ASP A 70 -15.75 5.59 5.41
N GLY A 71 -14.83 4.70 5.79
CA GLY A 71 -13.40 4.90 5.63
C GLY A 71 -12.91 4.66 4.20
N ARG A 72 -11.64 5.02 3.92
CA ARG A 72 -11.00 4.79 2.62
C ARG A 72 -9.62 4.16 2.75
N LEU A 73 -9.29 3.25 1.82
CA LEU A 73 -7.94 2.74 1.64
C LEU A 73 -7.30 3.39 0.41
N LEU A 74 -6.06 3.85 0.57
CA LEU A 74 -5.19 4.36 -0.48
C LEU A 74 -3.96 3.45 -0.60
N VAL A 75 -3.87 2.68 -1.68
CA VAL A 75 -2.66 1.90 -2.01
C VAL A 75 -1.83 2.71 -3.02
N ILE A 76 -0.58 3.02 -2.68
CA ILE A 76 0.30 3.88 -3.49
C ILE A 76 1.47 3.05 -3.99
N GLU A 77 1.32 2.49 -5.19
CA GLU A 77 2.26 1.52 -5.79
C GLU A 77 2.37 1.71 -7.30
N ARG A 78 3.30 0.97 -7.93
CA ARG A 78 3.38 0.95 -9.39
C ARG A 78 2.27 0.04 -9.89
N VAL A 79 1.54 0.51 -10.89
CA VAL A 79 0.53 -0.33 -11.57
C VAL A 79 1.11 -0.70 -12.92
N LEU A 80 1.23 -2.00 -13.15
CA LEU A 80 1.67 -2.51 -14.45
C LEU A 80 0.57 -2.27 -15.48
N PRO A 81 0.92 -1.80 -16.69
CA PRO A 81 -0.07 -1.69 -17.76
C PRO A 81 -0.46 -3.10 -18.22
N GLU A 82 -1.72 -3.29 -18.62
CA GLU A 82 -2.18 -4.57 -19.17
C GLU A 82 -1.47 -4.94 -20.48
N ARG A 83 -0.97 -3.94 -21.20
CA ARG A 83 -0.20 -4.08 -22.44
C ARG A 83 0.98 -3.12 -22.43
N ILE A 84 2.11 -3.60 -22.91
CA ILE A 84 3.31 -2.78 -23.10
C ILE A 84 3.02 -1.75 -24.20
N ASP A 85 3.04 -0.48 -23.83
CA ASP A 85 3.02 0.64 -24.77
C ASP A 85 4.47 1.11 -25.01
N PRO A 86 5.01 0.98 -26.22
CA PRO A 86 6.35 1.48 -26.56
C PRO A 86 6.51 3.00 -26.38
N GLY A 87 5.41 3.75 -26.34
CA GLY A 87 5.39 5.20 -26.12
C GLY A 87 5.41 5.61 -24.64
N ASP A 88 5.19 4.67 -23.71
CA ASP A 88 5.23 4.96 -22.28
C ASP A 88 6.67 4.92 -21.75
N VAL A 89 7.24 6.10 -21.56
CA VAL A 89 8.61 6.29 -21.04
C VAL A 89 8.83 5.71 -19.65
N LEU A 90 7.76 5.45 -18.88
CA LEU A 90 7.86 4.86 -17.54
C LEU A 90 7.84 3.33 -17.57
N THR A 91 7.34 2.72 -18.65
CA THR A 91 7.18 1.27 -18.77
C THR A 91 8.48 0.49 -18.53
N PRO A 92 9.64 0.85 -19.13
CA PRO A 92 10.90 0.15 -18.85
C PRO A 92 11.30 0.18 -17.37
N GLY A 93 11.08 1.32 -16.69
CA GLY A 93 11.39 1.47 -15.27
C GLY A 93 10.49 0.64 -14.35
N ARG A 94 9.22 0.44 -14.73
CA ARG A 94 8.29 -0.43 -13.98
C ARG A 94 8.71 -1.90 -14.05
N PHE A 95 9.08 -2.39 -15.23
CA PHE A 95 9.53 -3.79 -15.39
C PHE A 95 10.88 -4.08 -14.73
N ILE A 96 11.84 -3.15 -14.79
CA ILE A 96 13.10 -3.32 -14.05
C ILE A 96 12.82 -3.39 -12.54
N HIS A 97 11.87 -2.60 -12.04
CA HIS A 97 11.47 -2.67 -10.64
C HIS A 97 10.79 -3.99 -10.28
N ASP A 98 9.89 -4.49 -11.14
CA ASP A 98 9.24 -5.79 -10.95
C ASP A 98 10.25 -6.94 -10.86
N ILE A 99 11.27 -6.95 -11.73
CA ILE A 99 12.39 -7.89 -11.62
C ILE A 99 13.13 -7.73 -10.27
N ASN A 100 13.34 -6.50 -9.80
CA ASN A 100 13.96 -6.27 -8.48
C ASN A 100 13.07 -6.78 -7.33
N MET A 101 11.75 -6.67 -7.44
CA MET A 101 10.81 -7.20 -6.44
C MET A 101 10.80 -8.73 -6.43
N MET A 102 10.85 -9.37 -7.60
CA MET A 102 10.99 -10.82 -7.70
C MET A 102 12.30 -11.34 -7.10
N LEU A 103 13.39 -10.56 -7.18
CA LEU A 103 14.72 -10.98 -6.71
C LEU A 103 15.00 -10.70 -5.22
N ASN A 104 14.43 -9.65 -4.63
CA ASN A 104 14.77 -9.22 -3.27
C ASN A 104 13.71 -9.61 -2.23
N PRO A 105 12.49 -9.04 -2.23
CA PRO A 105 11.44 -9.42 -1.28
C PRO A 105 10.71 -10.73 -1.66
N GLY A 106 10.74 -11.13 -2.94
CA GLY A 106 9.96 -12.25 -3.45
C GLY A 106 8.49 -11.89 -3.70
N GLY A 107 8.19 -10.59 -3.79
CA GLY A 107 6.88 -10.06 -4.16
C GLY A 107 6.77 -9.75 -5.64
N ARG A 108 5.67 -9.09 -6.03
CA ARG A 108 5.36 -8.79 -7.44
C ARG A 108 4.64 -7.46 -7.60
N GLU A 109 4.94 -6.76 -8.69
CA GLU A 109 4.10 -5.65 -9.15
C GLU A 109 2.81 -6.22 -9.76
N ARG A 110 1.72 -5.46 -9.68
CA ARG A 110 0.39 -5.92 -10.10
C ARG A 110 -0.23 -4.96 -11.11
N THR A 111 -1.02 -5.51 -12.01
CA THR A 111 -1.93 -4.76 -12.90
C THR A 111 -3.14 -4.24 -12.13
N GLU A 112 -3.89 -3.30 -12.71
CA GLU A 112 -5.15 -2.85 -12.11
C GLU A 112 -6.14 -4.01 -11.90
N ALA A 113 -6.22 -4.94 -12.85
CA ALA A 113 -7.10 -6.10 -12.76
C ALA A 113 -6.73 -7.01 -11.56
N GLU A 114 -5.44 -7.21 -11.32
CA GLU A 114 -4.96 -8.00 -10.17
C GLU A 114 -5.20 -7.28 -8.84
N PHE A 115 -4.97 -5.96 -8.78
CA PHE A 115 -5.35 -5.18 -7.60
C PHE A 115 -6.86 -5.25 -7.34
N ARG A 116 -7.69 -5.20 -8.38
CA ARG A 116 -9.14 -5.31 -8.26
C ARG A 116 -9.56 -6.65 -7.67
N ASP A 117 -8.99 -7.77 -8.14
CA ASP A 117 -9.25 -9.10 -7.57
C ASP A 117 -8.83 -9.18 -6.10
N LEU A 118 -7.60 -8.73 -5.81
CA LEU A 118 -7.02 -8.76 -4.47
C LEU A 118 -7.87 -7.96 -3.46
N LEU A 119 -8.25 -6.74 -3.83
CA LEU A 119 -9.12 -5.89 -3.01
C LEU A 119 -10.50 -6.53 -2.80
N THR A 120 -11.10 -7.08 -3.85
CA THR A 120 -12.42 -7.74 -3.79
C THR A 120 -12.40 -8.90 -2.80
N ARG A 121 -11.36 -9.74 -2.86
CA ARG A 121 -11.17 -10.87 -1.92
C ARG A 121 -10.95 -10.41 -0.49
N ALA A 122 -10.40 -9.22 -0.28
CA ALA A 122 -10.23 -8.60 1.03
C ALA A 122 -11.50 -7.91 1.59
N GLY A 123 -12.61 -7.89 0.86
CA GLY A 123 -13.83 -7.17 1.25
C GLY A 123 -13.77 -5.66 1.00
N LEU A 124 -13.01 -5.26 -0.01
CA LEU A 124 -12.83 -3.89 -0.46
C LEU A 124 -13.24 -3.77 -1.93
N ARG A 125 -13.77 -2.61 -2.31
CA ARG A 125 -14.15 -2.28 -3.69
C ARG A 125 -13.16 -1.26 -4.25
N LEU A 126 -12.51 -1.60 -5.35
CA LEU A 126 -11.70 -0.65 -6.11
C LEU A 126 -12.59 0.46 -6.69
N ALA A 127 -12.41 1.69 -6.19
CA ALA A 127 -13.16 2.86 -6.62
C ALA A 127 -12.55 3.52 -7.86
N ARG A 128 -11.22 3.75 -7.86
CA ARG A 128 -10.50 4.32 -8.99
C ARG A 128 -8.98 4.14 -8.85
N VAL A 129 -8.28 4.23 -9.98
CA VAL A 129 -6.82 4.36 -10.02
C VAL A 129 -6.47 5.76 -10.54
N VAL A 130 -5.76 6.54 -9.73
CA VAL A 130 -5.35 7.91 -10.03
C VAL A 130 -3.86 7.91 -10.40
N PRO A 131 -3.49 8.18 -11.66
CA PRO A 131 -2.09 8.28 -12.04
C PRO A 131 -1.43 9.51 -11.40
N THR A 132 -0.13 9.42 -11.12
CA THR A 132 0.67 10.56 -10.65
C THR A 132 1.74 10.94 -11.69
N PRO A 133 2.39 12.11 -11.56
CA PRO A 133 3.52 12.47 -12.42
C PRO A 133 4.76 11.58 -12.26
N CYS A 134 4.78 10.68 -11.26
CA CYS A 134 5.85 9.70 -11.09
C CYS A 134 5.36 8.29 -11.43
N ALA A 135 6.24 7.29 -11.30
CA ALA A 135 5.91 5.91 -11.65
C ALA A 135 4.87 5.23 -10.74
N LEU A 136 4.38 5.92 -9.69
CA LEU A 136 3.37 5.41 -8.77
C LEU A 136 1.97 5.89 -9.17
N ALA A 137 0.96 5.09 -8.86
CA ALA A 137 -0.45 5.47 -8.92
C ALA A 137 -1.06 5.37 -7.52
N VAL A 138 -2.16 6.09 -7.30
CA VAL A 138 -2.98 5.96 -6.10
C VAL A 138 -4.21 5.14 -6.44
N ILE A 139 -4.28 3.94 -5.87
CA ILE A 139 -5.40 3.01 -6.00
C ILE A 139 -6.33 3.27 -4.82
N GLU A 140 -7.49 3.86 -5.08
CA GLU A 140 -8.49 4.16 -4.05
C GLU A 140 -9.48 3.00 -3.92
N ALA A 141 -9.67 2.51 -2.70
CA ALA A 141 -10.63 1.46 -2.40
C ALA A 141 -11.52 1.87 -1.21
N ASP A 142 -12.80 1.53 -1.31
CA ASP A 142 -13.77 1.72 -0.24
C ASP A 142 -14.13 0.34 0.37
N PRO A 143 -14.64 0.28 1.61
CA PRO A 143 -15.32 -0.90 2.12
C PRO A 143 -16.39 -1.42 1.14
N ALA A 144 -16.41 -2.73 0.91
CA ALA A 144 -17.42 -3.39 0.06
C ALA A 144 -18.78 -3.49 0.77
#